data_AF-A0A354FHC4-F1
#
_entry.id   AF-A0A354FHC4-F1
#
_cell.length_a   1.000
_cell.length_b   1.000
_cell.length_c   1.000
_cell.angle_alpha   90.00
_cell.angle_beta   90.00
_cell.angle_gamma   90.00
#
_symmetry.space_group_name_H-M   'P 1'
#
loop_
_entity.id
_entity.type
_entity.pdbx_description
1 polymer ?
#
loop_
_entity_poly.entity_id
_entity_poly.type
_entity_poly.pdbx_seq_one_letter_code
_entity_poly.pdbx_strand_id
1 'polypeptide(L)'
;MYELRLNRKLTDEHFKDMPKEVRDWIVNAIGSLVVADGIVEVHEFIALREAIGMLDTREEIENMLEMIKQRKLFKVGKVAVPLDAAAGIFFYLASIAVVDGSMKRVEGNLLKSLGPKLGLSDEFIRAVMRWAMRQMEHNKLWSLGQAKLLIEREQILNSLKQAGH
;
A
#
# COMPACT_ATOMS: atom_id res chain seq x y z
N MET A 1 -16.17 -1.28 -5.93
CA MET A 1 -14.90 -1.90 -5.50
C MET A 1 -13.80 -0.90 -5.86
N TYR A 2 -13.04 -0.43 -4.88
CA TYR A 2 -11.97 0.55 -5.07
C TYR A 2 -10.72 -0.22 -5.52
N GLU A 3 -10.30 -0.03 -6.77
CA GLU A 3 -8.98 -0.50 -7.21
C GLU A 3 -8.06 0.72 -7.20
N LEU A 4 -7.18 0.85 -6.20
CA LEU A 4 -6.05 1.75 -6.42
C LEU A 4 -5.27 1.21 -7.60
N ARG A 5 -5.19 2.04 -8.62
CA ARG A 5 -4.15 1.91 -9.62
C ARG A 5 -2.86 2.44 -9.02
N LEU A 6 -2.22 1.61 -8.20
CA LEU A 6 -0.80 1.78 -8.00
C LEU A 6 -0.16 1.62 -9.37
N ASN A 7 0.67 2.59 -9.77
CA ASN A 7 1.43 2.47 -10.99
C ASN A 7 2.19 1.13 -10.92
N ARG A 8 1.88 0.18 -11.82
CA ARG A 8 2.50 -1.16 -11.80
C ARG A 8 4.03 -1.12 -11.89
N LYS A 9 4.63 0.01 -12.27
CA LYS A 9 6.08 0.23 -12.18
C LYS A 9 6.61 0.30 -10.74
N LEU A 10 5.75 0.51 -9.74
CA LEU A 10 6.08 0.52 -8.31
C LEU A 10 5.80 -0.83 -7.62
N THR A 11 5.17 -1.80 -8.31
CA THR A 11 4.77 -3.08 -7.70
C THR A 11 5.79 -4.19 -7.95
N ASP A 12 6.29 -4.73 -6.84
CA ASP A 12 6.85 -6.05 -6.57
C ASP A 12 8.11 -6.52 -7.33
N GLU A 13 8.22 -6.34 -8.65
CA GLU A 13 9.34 -6.90 -9.42
C GLU A 13 10.71 -6.31 -9.05
N HIS A 14 10.75 -5.07 -8.54
CA HIS A 14 12.02 -4.40 -8.20
C HIS A 14 12.59 -4.77 -6.83
N PHE A 15 11.78 -5.33 -5.91
CA PHE A 15 12.21 -5.57 -4.53
C PHE A 15 12.63 -7.02 -4.28
N LYS A 16 12.19 -7.97 -5.11
CA LYS A 16 12.51 -9.40 -4.94
C LYS A 16 13.99 -9.71 -5.06
N ASP A 17 14.72 -8.98 -5.89
CA ASP A 17 16.17 -9.19 -6.08
C ASP A 17 17.03 -8.38 -5.09
N MET A 18 16.41 -7.66 -4.15
CA MET A 18 17.14 -6.95 -3.11
C MET A 18 17.73 -7.91 -2.07
N PRO A 19 18.81 -7.50 -1.37
CA PRO A 19 19.35 -8.27 -0.27
C PRO A 19 18.28 -8.60 0.76
N LYS A 20 18.36 -9.80 1.35
CA LYS A 20 17.37 -10.30 2.32
C LYS A 20 17.08 -9.30 3.44
N GLU A 21 18.11 -8.65 3.98
CA GLU A 21 17.98 -7.62 5.02
C GLU A 21 17.03 -6.47 4.59
N VAL A 22 17.11 -6.04 3.34
CA VAL A 22 16.27 -4.97 2.78
C VAL A 22 14.84 -5.48 2.56
N ARG A 23 14.68 -6.71 2.06
CA ARG A 23 13.35 -7.33 1.89
C ARG A 23 12.64 -7.49 3.23
N ASP A 24 13.33 -8.05 4.23
CA ASP A 24 12.82 -8.18 5.59
C ASP A 24 12.43 -6.83 6.18
N TRP A 25 13.23 -5.78 5.91
CA TRP A 25 12.91 -4.42 6.32
C TRP A 25 11.62 -3.92 5.67
N ILE A 26 11.45 -4.11 4.36
CA ILE A 26 10.25 -3.72 3.61
C ILE A 26 9.03 -4.47 4.16
N VAL A 27 9.13 -5.79 4.33
CA VAL A 27 8.06 -6.63 4.89
C VAL A 27 7.61 -6.14 6.26
N ASN A 28 8.57 -5.86 7.15
CA ASN A 28 8.28 -5.33 8.49
C ASN A 28 7.64 -3.94 8.44
N ALA A 29 8.06 -3.08 7.51
CA ALA A 29 7.47 -1.76 7.29
C ALA A 29 6.02 -1.85 6.81
N ILE A 30 5.73 -2.74 5.84
CA ILE A 30 4.37 -3.01 5.34
C ILE A 30 3.50 -3.55 6.48
N GLY A 31 3.97 -4.60 7.17
CA GLY A 31 3.24 -5.20 8.28
C GLY A 31 2.91 -4.17 9.37
N SER A 32 3.85 -3.26 9.67
CA SER A 32 3.61 -2.18 10.65
C SER A 32 2.56 -1.17 10.17
N LEU A 33 2.56 -0.80 8.89
CA LEU A 33 1.58 0.12 8.32
C LEU A 33 0.17 -0.47 8.37
N VAL A 34 0.02 -1.73 7.96
CA VAL A 34 -1.28 -2.43 7.91
C VAL A 34 -1.89 -2.65 9.29
N VAL A 35 -1.08 -2.83 10.33
CA VAL A 35 -1.62 -3.05 11.70
C VAL A 35 -1.72 -1.76 12.51
N ALA A 36 -1.30 -0.61 11.96
CA ALA A 36 -1.09 0.63 12.70
C ALA A 36 -2.38 1.19 13.32
N ASP A 37 -3.50 1.06 12.60
CA ASP A 37 -4.81 1.56 13.03
C ASP A 37 -5.63 0.49 13.79
N GLY A 38 -5.12 -0.74 13.85
CA GLY A 38 -5.75 -1.89 14.50
C GLY A 38 -6.91 -2.52 13.71
N ILE A 39 -7.17 -2.15 12.45
CA ILE A 39 -8.24 -2.73 11.64
C ILE A 39 -7.65 -3.18 10.31
N VAL A 40 -7.55 -4.49 10.09
CA VAL A 40 -7.08 -5.03 8.81
C VAL A 40 -8.24 -5.23 7.85
N GLU A 41 -8.34 -4.40 6.82
CA GLU A 41 -9.38 -4.43 5.80
C GLU A 41 -8.95 -5.16 4.51
N VAL A 42 -9.92 -5.53 3.67
CA VAL A 42 -9.70 -6.28 2.41
C VAL A 42 -8.68 -5.60 1.48
N HIS A 43 -8.65 -4.27 1.46
CA HIS A 43 -7.73 -3.50 0.61
C HIS A 43 -6.26 -3.65 1.03
N GLU A 44 -6.02 -3.92 2.32
CA GLU A 44 -4.67 -4.08 2.88
C GLU A 44 -4.11 -5.48 2.66
N PHE A 45 -4.97 -6.47 2.38
CA PHE A 45 -4.53 -7.81 2.01
C PHE A 45 -3.68 -7.83 0.73
N ILE A 46 -3.83 -6.83 -0.15
CA ILE A 46 -2.98 -6.71 -1.34
C ILE A 46 -1.54 -6.43 -0.91
N ALA A 47 -1.34 -5.46 0.00
CA ALA A 47 -0.03 -5.12 0.53
C ALA A 47 0.59 -6.28 1.31
N LEU A 48 -0.22 -7.00 2.10
CA LEU A 48 0.22 -8.20 2.81
C LEU A 48 0.65 -9.32 1.86
N ARG A 49 -0.09 -9.54 0.77
CA ARG A 49 0.25 -10.55 -0.24
C ARG A 49 1.57 -10.23 -0.93
N GLU A 50 1.80 -8.95 -1.25
CA GLU A 50 3.07 -8.48 -1.82
C GLU A 50 4.22 -8.71 -0.84
N ALA A 51 4.04 -8.38 0.44
CA ALA A 51 5.03 -8.64 1.47
C ALA A 51 5.35 -10.15 1.63
N ILE A 52 4.33 -11.01 1.61
CA ILE A 52 4.50 -12.47 1.62
C ILE A 52 5.35 -12.93 0.43
N GLY A 53 5.19 -12.31 -0.73
CA GLY A 53 5.98 -12.61 -1.93
C GLY A 53 7.47 -12.26 -1.83
N MET A 54 7.89 -11.52 -0.80
CA MET A 54 9.29 -11.15 -0.53
C MET A 54 9.96 -12.05 0.52
N LEU A 55 9.21 -12.95 1.15
CA LEU A 55 9.71 -13.88 2.16
C LEU A 55 10.18 -15.19 1.52
N ASP A 56 11.27 -15.75 2.04
CA ASP A 56 11.94 -16.92 1.44
C ASP A 56 11.37 -18.23 1.96
N THR A 57 10.82 -18.23 3.18
CA THR A 57 10.41 -19.43 3.88
C THR A 57 8.98 -19.38 4.39
N ARG A 58 8.38 -20.56 4.54
CA ARG A 58 7.06 -20.71 5.15
C ARG A 58 7.03 -20.22 6.60
N GLU A 59 8.11 -20.42 7.35
CA GLU A 59 8.22 -19.98 8.75
C GLU A 59 8.12 -18.45 8.88
N GLU A 60 8.78 -17.72 7.98
CA GLU A 60 8.69 -16.25 7.96
C GLU A 60 7.26 -15.78 7.65
N ILE A 61 6.59 -16.45 6.71
CA ILE A 61 5.19 -16.15 6.37
C ILE A 61 4.29 -16.40 7.59
N GLU A 62 4.46 -17.53 8.27
CA GLU A 62 3.68 -17.88 9.46
C GLU A 62 3.91 -16.87 10.60
N ASN A 63 5.16 -16.49 10.86
CA ASN A 63 5.53 -15.47 11.85
C ASN A 63 4.92 -14.10 11.53
N MET A 64 4.96 -13.67 10.26
CA MET A 64 4.35 -12.42 9.83
C MET A 64 2.83 -12.43 10.07
N LEU A 65 2.16 -13.51 9.65
CA LEU A 65 0.71 -13.67 9.84
C LEU A 65 0.33 -13.70 11.32
N GLU A 66 1.14 -14.32 12.18
CA GLU A 66 0.93 -14.32 13.62
C GLU A 66 1.04 -12.90 14.21
N MET A 67 2.07 -12.14 13.81
CA MET A 67 2.24 -10.76 14.25
C MET A 67 1.06 -9.86 13.85
N ILE A 68 0.55 -10.03 12.63
CA ILE A 68 -0.63 -9.31 12.14
C ILE A 68 -1.87 -9.66 12.97
N LYS A 69 -2.11 -10.95 13.23
CA LYS A 69 -3.21 -11.41 14.09
C LYS A 69 -3.13 -10.81 15.49
N GLN A 70 -1.92 -10.70 16.03
CA GLN A 70 -1.66 -10.11 17.35
C GLN A 70 -1.63 -8.58 17.34
N ARG A 71 -1.79 -7.93 16.18
CA ARG A 71 -1.72 -6.47 15.99
C ARG A 71 -0.43 -5.87 16.57
N LYS A 72 0.67 -6.61 16.47
CA LYS A 72 1.96 -6.16 16.97
C LYS A 72 2.70 -5.39 15.88
N LEU A 73 3.15 -4.19 16.22
CA LEU A 73 4.05 -3.42 15.37
C LEU A 73 5.37 -4.17 15.20
N PHE A 74 5.87 -4.21 13.97
CA PHE A 74 7.17 -4.80 13.68
C PHE A 74 8.27 -3.79 14.04
N LYS A 75 9.40 -4.28 14.55
CA LYS A 75 10.54 -3.41 14.84
C LYS A 75 11.23 -3.07 13.52
N VAL A 76 11.02 -1.84 13.06
CA VAL A 76 11.70 -1.31 11.87
C VAL A 76 12.87 -0.42 12.30
N GLY A 77 14.10 -0.90 12.09
CA GLY A 77 15.34 -0.18 12.36
C GLY A 77 15.79 0.70 11.19
N LYS A 78 17.03 1.22 11.21
CA LYS A 78 17.64 1.84 10.04
C LYS A 78 18.11 0.75 9.07
N VAL A 79 18.06 1.02 7.77
CA VAL A 79 18.63 0.15 6.73
C VAL A 79 19.42 1.00 5.75
N ALA A 80 20.59 0.51 5.35
CA ALA A 80 21.44 1.19 4.37
C ALA A 80 21.11 0.67 2.96
N VAL A 81 20.58 1.55 2.12
CA VAL A 81 20.32 1.25 0.70
C VAL A 81 20.72 2.44 -0.16
N PRO A 82 21.02 2.24 -1.45
CA PRO A 82 21.19 3.32 -2.42
C PRO A 82 19.98 4.28 -2.41
N LEU A 83 20.23 5.57 -2.66
CA LEU A 83 19.20 6.62 -2.54
C LEU A 83 17.99 6.39 -3.46
N ASP A 84 18.23 5.89 -4.67
CA ASP A 84 17.21 5.49 -5.64
C ASP A 84 16.34 4.34 -5.11
N ALA A 85 16.95 3.32 -4.51
CA ALA A 85 16.23 2.24 -3.84
C ALA A 85 15.43 2.75 -2.63
N ALA A 86 16.02 3.60 -1.78
CA ALA A 86 15.34 4.23 -0.65
C ALA A 86 14.11 5.03 -1.12
N ALA A 87 14.27 5.83 -2.17
CA ALA A 87 13.18 6.61 -2.75
C ALA A 87 12.06 5.70 -3.28
N GLY A 88 12.41 4.65 -4.03
CA GLY A 88 11.47 3.66 -4.55
C GLY A 88 10.67 2.96 -3.46
N ILE A 89 11.35 2.47 -2.42
CA ILE A 89 10.72 1.86 -1.25
C ILE A 89 9.77 2.85 -0.58
N PHE A 90 10.18 4.11 -0.42
CA PHE A 90 9.35 5.10 0.28
C PHE A 90 8.10 5.50 -0.51
N PHE A 91 8.20 5.64 -1.84
CA PHE A 91 7.03 5.83 -2.70
C PHE A 91 6.05 4.66 -2.62
N TYR A 92 6.58 3.44 -2.56
CA TYR A 92 5.78 2.23 -2.41
C TYR A 92 5.07 2.17 -1.05
N LEU A 93 5.78 2.40 0.06
CA LEU A 93 5.16 2.47 1.39
C LEU A 93 4.10 3.58 1.50
N ALA A 94 4.35 4.75 0.90
CA ALA A 94 3.39 5.84 0.88
C ALA A 94 2.12 5.52 0.08
N SER A 95 2.25 4.67 -0.93
CA SER A 95 1.15 4.17 -1.74
C SER A 95 0.28 3.16 -0.99
N ILE A 96 0.91 2.30 -0.19
CA ILE A 96 0.20 1.37 0.71
C ILE A 96 -0.58 2.13 1.77
N ALA A 97 0.02 3.17 2.36
CA ALA A 97 -0.60 3.99 3.41
C ALA A 97 -1.83 4.81 2.94
N VAL A 98 -2.19 4.76 1.66
CA VAL A 98 -3.40 5.39 1.10
C VAL A 98 -4.33 4.40 0.39
N VAL A 99 -4.08 3.10 0.58
CA VAL A 99 -4.71 2.03 -0.22
C VAL A 99 -6.20 1.82 0.09
N ASP A 100 -6.66 2.21 1.27
CA ASP A 100 -8.07 2.19 1.65
C ASP A 100 -8.82 3.46 1.19
N GLY A 101 -8.11 4.40 0.54
CA GLY A 101 -8.66 5.70 0.19
C GLY A 101 -8.68 6.69 1.35
N SER A 102 -7.91 6.44 2.41
CA SER A 102 -7.67 7.40 3.48
C SER A 102 -6.20 7.33 3.93
N MET A 103 -5.72 8.35 4.64
CA MET A 103 -4.49 8.20 5.42
C MET A 103 -4.83 8.63 6.83
N LYS A 104 -4.96 7.66 7.74
CA LYS A 104 -5.22 7.94 9.14
C LYS A 104 -4.00 8.61 9.74
N ARG A 105 -4.22 9.41 10.79
CA ARG A 105 -3.13 10.12 11.49
C ARG A 105 -2.04 9.17 11.96
N VAL A 106 -2.42 7.97 12.41
CA VAL A 106 -1.49 6.95 12.93
C VAL A 106 -0.59 6.41 11.81
N GLU A 107 -1.15 6.05 10.65
CA GLU A 107 -0.41 5.59 9.47
C GLU A 107 0.50 6.68 8.93
N GLY A 108 0.00 7.93 8.82
CA GLY A 108 0.79 9.06 8.36
C GLY A 108 1.99 9.36 9.28
N ASN A 109 1.78 9.26 10.59
CA ASN A 109 2.87 9.40 11.57
C ASN A 109 3.89 8.25 11.46
N LEU A 110 3.40 7.02 11.31
CA LEU A 110 4.26 5.85 11.13
C LEU A 110 5.08 5.96 9.85
N LEU A 111 4.46 6.23 8.70
CA LEU A 111 5.12 6.44 7.42
C LEU A 111 6.18 7.54 7.51
N LYS A 112 5.85 8.68 8.14
CA LYS A 112 6.81 9.77 8.37
C LYS A 112 8.02 9.32 9.19
N SER A 113 7.84 8.39 10.13
CA SER A 113 8.93 7.81 10.93
C SER A 113 9.81 6.81 10.18
N LEU A 114 9.31 6.24 9.07
CA LEU A 114 10.04 5.27 8.24
C LEU A 114 11.03 5.96 7.29
N GLY A 115 10.71 7.17 6.81
CA GLY A 115 11.56 7.91 5.89
C GLY A 115 13.01 8.12 6.39
N PRO A 116 13.23 8.63 7.61
CA PRO A 116 14.57 8.82 8.15
C PRO A 116 15.34 7.51 8.37
N LYS A 117 14.63 6.38 8.51
CA LYS A 117 15.23 5.05 8.65
C LYS A 117 15.81 4.51 7.34
N LEU A 118 15.34 5.04 6.20
CA LEU A 118 15.91 4.83 4.86
C LEU A 118 17.00 5.87 4.51
N GLY A 119 17.33 6.79 5.42
CA GLY A 119 18.28 7.87 5.15
C GLY A 119 17.72 9.01 4.30
N LEU A 120 16.40 9.12 4.17
CA LEU A 120 15.75 10.17 3.37
C LEU A 120 15.64 11.49 4.15
N SER A 121 15.72 12.60 3.42
CA SER A 121 15.55 13.93 4.00
C SER A 121 14.10 14.24 4.32
N ASP A 122 13.88 15.04 5.36
CA ASP A 122 12.56 15.53 5.77
C ASP A 122 11.79 16.23 4.65
N GLU A 123 12.50 16.95 3.77
CA GLU A 123 11.90 17.62 2.63
C GLU A 123 11.35 16.61 1.61
N PHE A 124 12.15 15.60 1.27
CA PHE A 124 11.74 14.53 0.36
C PHE A 124 10.55 13.75 0.93
N ILE A 125 10.61 13.41 2.22
CA ILE A 125 9.53 12.72 2.94
C ILE A 125 8.22 13.49 2.82
N ARG A 126 8.24 14.80 3.10
CA ARG A 126 7.05 15.66 2.98
C ARG A 126 6.54 15.73 1.53
N ALA A 127 7.44 15.76 0.54
CA ALA A 127 7.06 15.77 -0.86
C ALA A 127 6.34 14.49 -1.28
N VAL A 128 6.86 13.32 -0.90
CA VAL A 128 6.24 12.02 -1.20
C VAL A 128 4.90 11.86 -0.49
N MET A 129 4.78 12.28 0.78
CA MET A 129 3.49 12.23 1.49
C MET A 129 2.43 13.12 0.79
N ARG A 130 2.80 14.33 0.34
CA ARG A 130 1.88 15.18 -0.45
C ARG A 130 1.51 14.53 -1.77
N TRP A 131 2.45 13.88 -2.43
CA TRP A 131 2.20 13.14 -3.66
C TRP A 131 1.19 12.00 -3.42
N ALA A 132 1.37 11.20 -2.37
CA ALA A 132 0.47 10.07 -2.05
C ALA A 132 -0.97 10.55 -1.79
N MET A 133 -1.13 11.65 -1.06
CA MET A 133 -2.46 12.24 -0.83
C MET A 133 -3.12 12.72 -2.13
N ARG A 134 -2.36 13.28 -3.07
CA ARG A 134 -2.89 13.66 -4.39
C ARG A 134 -3.28 12.43 -5.21
N GLN A 135 -2.45 11.38 -5.21
CA GLN A 135 -2.78 10.12 -5.89
C GLN A 135 -4.08 9.50 -5.36
N MET A 136 -4.23 9.47 -4.04
CA MET A 136 -5.46 9.01 -3.39
C MET A 136 -6.68 9.80 -3.85
N GLU A 137 -6.60 11.13 -3.89
CA GLU A 137 -7.71 11.98 -4.35
C GLU A 137 -8.07 11.72 -5.81
N HIS A 138 -7.08 11.57 -6.69
CA HIS A 138 -7.32 11.20 -8.08
C HIS A 138 -8.02 9.82 -8.20
N ASN A 139 -7.61 8.84 -7.40
CA ASN A 139 -8.22 7.51 -7.41
C ASN A 139 -9.67 7.53 -6.91
N LYS A 140 -10.01 8.37 -5.93
CA LYS A 140 -11.39 8.59 -5.48
C LYS A 140 -12.26 9.14 -6.60
N LEU A 141 -11.81 10.19 -7.26
CA LEU A 141 -12.55 10.81 -8.36
C LEU A 141 -12.77 9.83 -9.51
N TRP A 142 -11.75 9.06 -9.87
CA TRP A 142 -11.87 8.01 -10.88
C TRP A 142 -12.89 6.94 -10.50
N SER A 143 -12.87 6.47 -9.24
CA SER A 143 -13.79 5.46 -8.74
C SER A 143 -15.24 5.94 -8.74
N LEU A 144 -15.47 7.21 -8.37
CA LEU A 144 -16.80 7.84 -8.47
C LEU A 144 -17.27 7.93 -9.93
N GLY A 145 -16.37 8.26 -10.86
CA GLY A 145 -16.67 8.25 -12.29
C GLY A 145 -17.09 6.86 -12.79
N GLN A 146 -16.37 5.82 -12.37
CA GLN A 146 -16.69 4.44 -12.75
C GLN A 146 -18.02 3.95 -12.20
N ALA A 147 -18.35 4.29 -10.95
CA ALA A 147 -19.64 3.93 -10.36
C ALA A 147 -20.81 4.51 -11.17
N LYS A 148 -20.68 5.75 -11.67
CA LYS A 148 -21.69 6.37 -12.54
C LYS A 148 -21.87 5.61 -13.86
N LEU A 149 -20.76 5.25 -14.51
CA LEU A 149 -20.81 4.48 -15.77
C LEU A 149 -21.42 3.08 -15.58
N LEU A 150 -21.21 2.45 -14.43
CA LEU A 150 -21.84 1.16 -14.11
C LEU A 150 -23.36 1.29 -13.95
N ILE A 151 -23.83 2.34 -13.28
CA ILE A 151 -25.26 2.64 -13.16
C ILE A 151 -25.87 2.89 -14.55
N GLU A 152 -25.21 3.68 -15.38
CA GLU A 152 -25.65 3.95 -16.76
C GLU A 152 -25.75 2.65 -17.57
N ARG A 153 -24.74 1.77 -17.48
CA ARG A 153 -24.77 0.45 -18.12
C ARG A 153 -25.97 -0.39 -17.66
N GLU A 154 -26.27 -0.41 -16.36
CA GLU A 154 -27.43 -1.15 -15.83
C GLU A 154 -28.75 -0.58 -16.36
N GLN A 155 -28.87 0.74 -16.44
CA GLN A 155 -30.04 1.40 -17.03
C GLN A 155 -30.22 1.01 -18.50
N ILE A 156 -29.14 1.00 -19.30
CA ILE A 156 -29.16 0.53 -20.68
C ILE A 156 -29.64 -0.93 -20.76
N LEU A 157 -29.09 -1.83 -19.94
CA LEU A 157 -29.49 -3.24 -19.93
C LEU A 157 -30.95 -3.44 -19.52
N ASN A 158 -31.44 -2.66 -18.54
CA ASN A 158 -32.83 -2.72 -18.10
C ASN A 158 -33.79 -2.17 -19.16
N SER A 159 -33.38 -1.15 -19.93
CA SER A 159 -34.17 -0.62 -21.04
C SER A 159 -34.41 -1.67 -22.13
N LEU A 160 -33.41 -2.53 -22.41
CA LEU A 160 -33.57 -3.66 -23.33
C LEU A 160 -34.55 -4.72 -22.81
N LYS A 161 -34.53 -5.01 -21.50
CA LYS A 161 -35.47 -5.95 -20.88
C LYS A 161 -36.91 -5.44 -20.88
N GLN A 162 -37.10 -4.13 -20.84
CA GLN A 162 -38.43 -3.49 -20.90
C GLN A 162 -38.94 -3.33 -22.33
N ALA A 163 -38.03 -3.22 -23.32
CA ALA A 163 -38.37 -3.14 -24.74
C ALA A 163 -38.61 -4.51 -25.40
N GLY A 164 -38.19 -5.61 -24.75
CA GLY A 164 -38.47 -6.97 -25.18
C GLY A 164 -39.81 -7.47 -24.63
N HIS A 165 -40.80 -7.58 -25.53
CA HIS A 165 -41.75 -8.69 -25.52
C HIS A 165 -41.02 -9.97 -25.93
#